data_AF-A0A7S3AQU9-F1
#
_entry.id   AF-A0A7S3AQU9-F1
#
_cell.length_a   1.000
_cell.length_b   1.000
_cell.length_c   1.000
_cell.angle_alpha   90.00
_cell.angle_beta   90.00
_cell.angle_gamma   90.00
#
_symmetry.space_group_name_H-M   'P 1'
#
loop_
_entity.id
_entity.type
_entity.pdbx_description
1 polymer ?
#
loop_
_entity_poly.entity_id
_entity_poly.type
_entity_poly.pdbx_seq_one_letter_code
_entity_poly.pdbx_strand_id
1 'polypeptide(L)'
;MSAGRAGWACVSALVPSTWPVLFLNTMLCVASALCVMVRSKTLLWFGAIGIGFGVSSSFPAAITLPAEEGIVLTPKMMTCIQLFASAGEMLCPFLFGIAFQFKYFFLFGGLIFCWQVAVFIMLLVAWMHLTHRLAAIADLICRR
;
A
#
# COMPACT_ATOMS: atom_id res chain seq x y z
N MET A 1 -4.86 6.95 -11.55
CA MET A 1 -5.13 7.17 -10.12
C MET A 1 -6.61 7.31 -9.80
N SER A 2 -7.39 8.16 -10.48
CA SER A 2 -8.81 8.37 -10.15
C SER A 2 -9.66 7.09 -10.21
N ALA A 3 -9.39 6.20 -11.18
CA ALA A 3 -10.12 4.93 -11.31
C ALA A 3 -9.94 4.00 -10.10
N GLY A 4 -8.74 3.89 -9.52
CA GLY A 4 -8.54 3.05 -8.32
C GLY A 4 -9.10 3.69 -7.04
N ARG A 5 -9.15 5.02 -6.95
CA ARG A 5 -9.90 5.71 -5.89
C ARG A 5 -11.40 5.48 -5.99
N ALA A 6 -11.96 5.49 -7.20
CA ALA A 6 -13.36 5.15 -7.43
C ALA A 6 -13.64 3.68 -7.08
N GLY A 7 -12.77 2.77 -7.52
CA GLY A 7 -12.84 1.35 -7.14
C GLY A 7 -12.80 1.15 -5.62
N TRP A 8 -11.90 1.86 -4.93
CA TRP A 8 -11.85 1.87 -3.47
C TRP A 8 -13.16 2.33 -2.85
N ALA A 9 -13.71 3.46 -3.28
CA ALA A 9 -14.97 3.97 -2.75
C ALA A 9 -16.13 2.96 -2.88
N CYS A 10 -16.17 2.21 -3.99
CA CYS A 10 -17.15 1.14 -4.17
C CYS A 10 -16.90 -0.05 -3.22
N VAL A 11 -15.65 -0.48 -3.05
CA VAL A 11 -15.31 -1.62 -2.19
C VAL A 11 -15.46 -1.27 -0.70
N SER A 12 -15.07 -0.06 -0.28
CA SER A 12 -15.20 0.41 1.10
C SER A 12 -16.66 0.53 1.56
N ALA A 13 -17.60 0.67 0.62
CA ALA A 13 -19.02 0.64 0.93
C ALA A 13 -19.54 -0.78 1.25
N LEU A 14 -18.82 -1.83 0.82
CA LEU A 14 -19.22 -3.22 0.96
C LEU A 14 -18.44 -3.97 2.04
N VAL A 15 -17.19 -3.58 2.28
CA VAL A 15 -16.30 -4.25 3.24
C VAL A 15 -16.20 -3.41 4.52
N PRO A 16 -16.57 -3.96 5.69
CA PRO A 16 -16.61 -3.20 6.94
C PRO A 16 -15.23 -2.89 7.53
N SER A 17 -14.17 -3.51 7.02
CA SER A 17 -12.79 -3.28 7.45
C SER A 17 -11.91 -2.93 6.26
N THR A 18 -11.05 -1.94 6.45
CA THR A 18 -10.09 -1.49 5.44
C THR A 18 -8.92 -2.46 5.26
N TRP A 19 -8.62 -3.30 6.25
CA TRP A 19 -7.44 -4.19 6.24
C TRP A 19 -7.41 -5.19 5.08
N PRO A 20 -8.47 -5.98 4.80
CA PRO A 20 -8.47 -6.92 3.67
C PRO A 20 -8.21 -6.23 2.33
N VAL A 21 -8.64 -4.98 2.19
CA VAL A 21 -8.49 -4.25 0.95
C VAL A 21 -7.06 -3.72 0.79
N LEU A 22 -6.41 -3.27 1.87
CA LEU A 22 -4.97 -2.96 1.85
C LEU A 22 -4.14 -4.20 1.47
N PHE A 23 -4.50 -5.37 1.99
CA PHE A 23 -3.86 -6.62 1.61
C PHE A 23 -4.06 -6.94 0.14
N LEU A 24 -5.30 -6.83 -0.36
CA LEU A 24 -5.62 -7.07 -1.77
C LEU A 24 -4.88 -6.09 -2.70
N ASN A 25 -4.86 -4.80 -2.34
CA ASN A 25 -4.13 -3.78 -3.09
C ASN A 25 -2.64 -4.09 -3.16
N THR A 26 -2.05 -4.48 -2.04
CA THR A 26 -0.61 -4.79 -1.97
C THR A 26 -0.29 -6.07 -2.74
N MET A 27 -1.12 -7.10 -2.63
CA MET A 27 -1.02 -8.32 -3.43
C MET A 27 -1.09 -8.03 -4.93
N LEU A 28 -2.05 -7.20 -5.34
CA LEU A 28 -2.17 -6.75 -6.72
C LEU A 28 -0.91 -6.01 -7.18
N CYS A 29 -0.36 -5.11 -6.35
CA CYS A 29 0.87 -4.40 -6.65
C CYS A 29 2.08 -5.35 -6.79
N VAL A 30 2.22 -6.34 -5.91
CA VAL A 30 3.31 -7.34 -5.98
C VAL A 30 3.18 -8.19 -7.25
N ALA A 31 1.98 -8.70 -7.55
CA ALA A 31 1.74 -9.47 -8.77
C ALA A 31 1.99 -8.64 -10.03
N SER A 32 1.55 -7.39 -10.02
CA SER A 32 1.77 -6.44 -11.10
C SER A 32 3.25 -6.09 -11.27
N ALA A 33 4.01 -6.00 -10.18
CA ALA A 33 5.46 -5.81 -10.23
C ALA A 33 6.18 -7.00 -10.88
N LEU A 34 5.73 -8.24 -10.64
CA LEU A 34 6.22 -9.42 -11.35
C LEU A 34 5.97 -9.32 -12.87
N CYS A 35 4.79 -8.83 -13.28
CA CYS A 35 4.50 -8.58 -14.70
C CYS A 35 5.47 -7.57 -15.34
N VAL A 36 5.86 -6.52 -14.60
CA VAL A 36 6.83 -5.51 -15.05
C VAL A 36 8.24 -6.09 -15.24
N MET A 37 8.60 -7.14 -14.50
CA MET A 37 9.90 -7.82 -14.65
C MET A 37 10.01 -8.66 -15.92
N VAL A 38 8.89 -9.07 -16.51
CA VAL A 38 8.88 -9.83 -17.76
C VAL A 38 9.13 -8.87 -18.93
N ARG A 39 10.08 -9.21 -19.82
CA ARG A 39 10.43 -8.42 -21.01
C ARG A 39 9.34 -8.47 -22.10
N SER A 40 8.14 -8.00 -21.79
CA SER A 40 6.99 -7.92 -22.69
C SER A 40 6.33 -6.55 -22.58
N LYS A 41 6.15 -5.87 -23.72
CA LYS A 41 5.50 -4.55 -23.77
C LYS A 41 4.07 -4.59 -23.21
N THR A 42 3.33 -5.66 -23.52
CA THR A 42 1.96 -5.83 -23.06
C THR A 42 1.91 -6.01 -21.54
N LEU A 43 2.76 -6.88 -20.99
CA LEU A 43 2.81 -7.12 -19.54
C LEU A 43 3.31 -5.90 -18.76
N LEU A 44 4.20 -5.10 -19.34
CA LEU A 44 4.64 -3.83 -18.76
C LEU A 44 3.46 -2.89 -18.53
N TRP A 45 2.59 -2.71 -19.54
CA TRP A 45 1.42 -1.84 -19.42
C TRP A 45 0.38 -2.39 -18.44
N PHE A 46 0.09 -3.70 -18.50
CA PHE A 46 -0.82 -4.31 -17.52
C PHE A 46 -0.29 -4.20 -16.09
N GLY A 47 1.01 -4.42 -15.89
CA GLY A 47 1.66 -4.25 -14.59
C GLY A 47 1.61 -2.79 -14.11
N ALA A 48 1.88 -1.83 -14.98
CA ALA A 48 1.78 -0.40 -14.65
C ALA A 48 0.35 0.01 -14.26
N ILE A 49 -0.65 -0.49 -14.98
CA ILE A 49 -2.07 -0.28 -14.66
C ILE A 49 -2.39 -0.89 -13.28
N GLY A 50 -2.01 -2.14 -13.05
CA GLY A 50 -2.27 -2.85 -11.79
C GLY A 50 -1.63 -2.17 -10.56
N ILE A 51 -0.36 -1.75 -10.68
CA ILE A 51 0.30 -0.93 -9.65
C ILE A 51 -0.44 0.39 -9.45
N GLY A 52 -0.82 1.07 -10.54
CA GLY A 52 -1.55 2.33 -10.49
C GLY A 52 -2.90 2.21 -9.77
N PHE A 53 -3.60 1.08 -9.95
CA PHE A 53 -4.82 0.76 -9.21
C PHE A 53 -4.53 0.57 -7.72
N GLY A 54 -3.65 -0.37 -7.35
CA GLY A 54 -3.39 -0.72 -5.96
C GLY A 54 -2.78 0.42 -5.13
N VAL A 55 -1.87 1.22 -5.70
CA VAL A 55 -1.29 2.38 -4.99
C VAL A 55 -2.34 3.47 -4.78
N SER A 56 -3.20 3.74 -5.76
CA SER A 56 -4.15 4.85 -5.68
C SER A 56 -5.24 4.68 -4.61
N SER A 57 -5.59 3.43 -4.30
CA SER A 57 -6.53 3.06 -3.23
C SER A 57 -5.85 2.93 -1.87
N SER A 58 -4.52 2.79 -1.81
CA SER A 58 -3.79 2.61 -0.54
C SER A 58 -3.83 3.85 0.35
N PHE A 59 -3.76 5.05 -0.22
CA PHE A 59 -3.82 6.30 0.56
C PHE A 59 -5.18 6.53 1.27
N PRO A 60 -6.33 6.48 0.58
CA PRO A 60 -7.62 6.64 1.25
C PRO A 60 -7.89 5.52 2.26
N ALA A 61 -7.39 4.30 2.03
CA ALA A 61 -7.43 3.23 3.01
C ALA A 61 -6.55 3.51 4.26
N ALA A 62 -5.33 4.01 4.07
CA ALA A 62 -4.45 4.33 5.20
C ALA A 62 -5.01 5.44 6.11
N ILE A 63 -5.77 6.39 5.58
CA ILE A 63 -6.40 7.45 6.38
C ILE A 63 -7.68 7.00 7.10
N THR A 64 -8.39 5.96 6.61
CA THR A 64 -9.58 5.42 7.27
C THR A 64 -9.25 4.46 8.39
N LEU A 65 -8.13 3.73 8.29
CA LEU A 65 -7.69 2.76 9.30
C LEU A 65 -7.69 3.32 10.74
N PRO A 66 -7.10 4.49 11.05
CA PRO A 66 -7.14 5.04 12.40
C PRO A 66 -8.57 5.25 12.92
N ALA A 67 -9.49 5.70 12.06
CA ALA A 67 -10.88 5.92 12.44
C ALA A 67 -11.62 4.61 12.73
N GLU A 68 -11.33 3.53 11.98
CA GLU A 68 -11.85 2.18 12.26
C GLU A 68 -11.41 1.68 13.64
N GLU A 69 -10.19 2.00 14.06
CA GLU A 69 -9.64 1.64 15.37
C GLU A 69 -10.05 2.63 16.49
N GLY A 70 -10.95 3.58 16.22
CA GLY A 70 -11.38 4.60 17.18
C GLY A 70 -10.32 5.65 17.52
N ILE A 71 -9.26 5.75 16.71
CA ILE A 71 -8.17 6.72 16.89
C ILE A 71 -8.54 8.02 16.18
N VAL A 72 -8.74 9.08 16.96
CA VAL A 72 -8.97 10.43 16.44
C VAL A 72 -7.65 11.01 15.93
N LEU A 73 -7.54 11.20 14.61
CA LEU A 73 -6.37 11.83 14.00
C LEU A 73 -6.33 13.33 14.32
N THR A 74 -5.29 13.76 15.04
CA THR A 74 -5.04 15.20 15.24
C THR A 74 -4.57 15.85 13.93
N PRO A 75 -4.72 17.17 13.74
CA PRO A 75 -4.21 17.88 12.56
C PRO A 75 -2.71 17.63 12.33
N LYS A 76 -1.91 17.59 13.41
CA LYS A 76 -0.47 17.31 13.33
C LYS A 76 -0.18 15.90 12.79
N MET A 77 -0.94 14.89 13.21
CA MET A 77 -0.81 13.52 12.70
C MET A 77 -1.19 13.44 11.22
N MET A 78 -2.28 14.11 10.82
CA MET A 78 -2.68 14.16 9.41
C MET A 78 -1.62 14.84 8.54
N THR A 79 -1.06 15.97 8.99
CA THR A 79 0.05 16.64 8.28
C THR A 79 1.26 15.74 8.17
N CYS A 80 1.60 14.99 9.23
CA CYS A 80 2.70 14.03 9.22
C CYS A 80 2.49 12.94 8.15
N ILE A 81 1.30 12.33 8.10
CA ILE A 81 0.94 11.33 7.09
C ILE A 81 1.07 11.89 5.67
N GLN A 82 0.56 13.11 5.44
CA GLN A 82 0.64 13.77 4.13
C GLN A 82 2.08 14.07 3.73
N LEU A 83 2.91 14.58 4.64
CA LEU A 83 4.33 14.85 4.39
C LEU A 83 5.08 13.58 4.00
N PHE A 84 4.85 12.47 4.71
CA PHE A 84 5.47 11.18 4.37
C PHE A 84 4.97 10.63 3.03
N ALA A 85 3.68 10.78 2.73
CA ALA A 85 3.13 10.40 1.42
C ALA A 85 3.80 11.18 0.29
N SER A 86 3.89 12.51 0.40
CA SER A 86 4.58 13.35 -0.59
C SER A 86 6.07 13.05 -0.69
N ALA A 87 6.75 12.81 0.43
CA ALA A 87 8.16 12.42 0.43
C ALA A 87 8.38 11.10 -0.32
N GLY A 88 7.51 10.10 -0.11
CA GLY A 88 7.54 8.84 -0.84
C GLY A 88 7.29 9.01 -2.34
N GLU A 89 6.33 9.86 -2.72
CA GLU A 89 6.02 10.17 -4.12
C GLU A 89 7.20 10.86 -4.84
N MET A 90 8.00 11.66 -4.14
CA MET A 90 9.21 12.30 -4.69
C MET A 90 10.44 11.38 -4.69
N LEU A 91 10.58 10.53 -3.66
CA LEU A 91 11.73 9.65 -3.50
C LEU A 91 11.81 8.59 -4.61
N CYS A 92 10.68 7.98 -4.98
CA CYS A 92 10.62 6.96 -6.03
C CYS A 92 11.18 7.43 -7.39
N PRO A 93 10.69 8.52 -8.01
CA PRO A 93 11.22 8.99 -9.29
C PRO A 93 12.67 9.46 -9.18
N PHE A 94 13.08 10.01 -8.03
CA PHE A 94 14.48 10.37 -7.79
C PHE A 94 15.41 9.15 -7.85
N LEU A 95 15.08 8.08 -7.12
CA LEU A 95 15.86 6.83 -7.13
C LEU A 95 15.88 6.18 -8.52
N PHE A 96 14.76 6.20 -9.24
CA PHE A 96 14.72 5.71 -10.63
C PHE A 96 15.55 6.59 -11.57
N GLY A 97 15.55 7.91 -11.38
CA GLY A 97 16.38 8.85 -12.13
C GLY A 97 17.87 8.54 -11.99
N ILE A 98 18.33 8.28 -10.76
CA ILE A 98 19.71 7.86 -10.49
C ILE A 98 20.02 6.55 -11.23
N ALA A 99 19.18 5.52 -11.08
CA ALA A 99 19.40 4.24 -11.77
C ALA A 99 19.47 4.39 -13.30
N PHE A 100 18.64 5.25 -13.87
CA PHE A 100 18.60 5.51 -15.31
C PHE A 100 19.80 6.33 -15.79
N GLN A 101 20.32 7.24 -14.98
CA GLN A 101 21.56 7.97 -15.26
C GLN A 101 22.74 7.01 -15.46
N PHE A 102 22.81 5.93 -14.71
CA PHE A 102 23.81 4.87 -14.86
C PHE A 102 23.45 3.79 -15.89
N LYS A 103 22.38 4.00 -16.69
CA LYS A 103 21.86 3.05 -17.71
C LYS A 103 21.43 1.69 -17.14
N TYR A 104 21.13 1.61 -15.84
CA TYR A 104 20.66 0.39 -15.18
C TYR A 104 19.15 0.20 -15.32
N PHE A 105 18.64 0.18 -16.56
CA PHE A 105 17.21 0.03 -16.83
C PHE A 105 16.63 -1.30 -16.31
N PHE A 106 17.46 -2.34 -16.23
CA PHE A 106 17.04 -3.64 -15.71
C PHE A 106 16.68 -3.60 -14.22
N LEU A 107 17.19 -2.63 -13.46
CA LEU A 107 16.89 -2.48 -12.03
C LEU A 107 15.46 -1.97 -11.78
N PHE A 108 14.81 -1.35 -12.78
CA PHE A 108 13.49 -0.75 -12.60
C PHE A 108 12.45 -1.74 -12.04
N GLY A 109 12.29 -2.89 -12.71
CA GLY A 109 11.35 -3.93 -12.28
C GLY A 109 11.72 -4.52 -10.92
N GLY A 110 13.02 -4.77 -10.69
CA GLY A 110 13.52 -5.30 -9.42
C GLY A 110 13.28 -4.35 -8.25
N LEU A 111 13.57 -3.06 -8.41
CA LEU A 111 13.34 -2.04 -7.39
C LEU A 111 11.86 -1.89 -7.05
N ILE A 112 10.98 -1.87 -8.06
CA ILE A 112 9.53 -1.85 -7.84
C ILE A 112 9.10 -3.10 -7.06
N PHE A 113 9.54 -4.28 -7.48
CA PHE A 113 9.20 -5.53 -6.79
C PHE A 113 9.67 -5.53 -5.33
N CYS A 114 10.94 -5.19 -5.07
CA CYS A 114 11.49 -5.09 -3.73
C CYS A 114 10.71 -4.08 -2.87
N TRP A 115 10.33 -2.93 -3.44
CA TRP A 115 9.51 -1.94 -2.74
C TRP A 115 8.14 -2.49 -2.36
N GLN A 116 7.42 -3.13 -3.30
CA GLN A 116 6.10 -3.70 -3.03
C GLN A 116 6.17 -4.83 -1.99
N VAL A 117 7.21 -5.66 -2.02
CA VAL A 117 7.45 -6.71 -1.00
C VAL A 117 7.74 -6.09 0.36
N ALA A 118 8.55 -5.03 0.42
CA ALA A 118 8.84 -4.34 1.68
C ALA A 118 7.55 -3.75 2.30
N VAL A 119 6.72 -3.09 1.50
CA VAL A 119 5.41 -2.56 1.94
C VAL A 119 4.50 -3.70 2.42
N PHE A 120 4.48 -4.82 1.70
CA PHE A 120 3.71 -5.99 2.10
C PHE A 120 4.13 -6.56 3.46
N ILE A 121 5.44 -6.67 3.70
CA ILE A 121 5.98 -7.13 4.99
C ILE A 121 5.60 -6.15 6.10
N MET A 122 5.73 -4.84 5.88
CA MET A 122 5.33 -3.83 6.86
C MET A 122 3.83 -3.94 7.21
N LEU A 123 2.98 -4.16 6.20
CA LEU A 123 1.54 -4.35 6.41
C LEU A 123 1.24 -5.62 7.21
N LEU A 124 1.93 -6.74 6.91
CA LEU A 124 1.80 -7.99 7.66
C LEU A 124 2.21 -7.81 9.13
N VAL A 125 3.32 -7.13 9.38
CA VAL A 125 3.80 -6.85 10.75
C VAL A 125 2.78 -5.99 11.50
N ALA A 126 2.25 -4.95 10.88
CA ALA A 126 1.22 -4.09 11.47
C ALA A 126 -0.05 -4.88 11.80
N TRP A 127 -0.51 -5.73 10.89
CA TRP A 127 -1.66 -6.60 11.09
C TRP A 127 -1.45 -7.62 12.22
N MET A 128 -0.29 -8.30 12.25
CA MET A 128 0.03 -9.24 13.33
C MET A 128 0.04 -8.56 14.70
N HIS A 129 0.59 -7.34 14.78
CA HIS A 129 0.55 -6.58 16.03
C HIS A 129 -0.88 -6.21 16.45
N LEU A 130 -1.75 -5.88 15.50
CA LEU A 130 -3.15 -5.59 15.78
C LEU A 130 -3.89 -6.83 16.29
N THR A 131 -3.79 -7.96 15.60
CA THR A 131 -4.49 -9.19 16.00
C THR A 131 -4.05 -9.70 17.37
N HIS A 132 -2.76 -9.59 17.70
CA HIS A 132 -2.25 -9.91 19.03
C HIS A 132 -2.87 -9.04 20.12
N ARG A 133 -3.03 -7.72 19.88
CA ARG A 133 -3.68 -6.82 20.84
C ARG A 133 -5.15 -7.15 21.04
N LEU A 134 -5.88 -7.42 19.95
CA LEU A 134 -7.30 -7.77 20.02
C LEU A 134 -7.52 -9.09 20.78
N ALA A 135 -6.67 -10.09 20.56
CA ALA A 135 -6.72 -11.36 21.29
C ALA A 135 -6.51 -11.15 22.80
N ALA A 136 -5.53 -10.35 23.19
CA ALA A 136 -5.25 -10.05 24.61
C ALA A 136 -6.42 -9.34 25.31
N ILE A 137 -7.12 -8.44 24.60
CA ILE A 137 -8.31 -7.75 25.14
C ILE A 137 -9.48 -8.74 25.30
N ALA A 138 -9.70 -9.63 24.33
CA ALA A 138 -10.75 -10.63 24.41
C ALA A 138 -10.56 -11.57 25.61
N ASP A 139 -9.32 -11.99 25.88
CA ASP A 139 -8.99 -12.82 27.04
C ASP A 139 -9.27 -12.11 28.38
N LEU A 140 -9.01 -10.80 28.46
CA LEU A 140 -9.31 -10.00 29.66
C LEU A 140 -10.81 -9.85 29.91
N ILE A 141 -11.62 -9.76 28.85
CA ILE A 141 -13.08 -9.67 28.95
C ILE A 141 -13.67 -11.00 29.40
N CYS A 142 -13.19 -12.13 28.86
CA CYS A 142 -13.70 -13.47 29.17
C CYS A 142 -13.44 -13.91 30.63
N ARG A 143 -12.43 -13.33 31.30
CA ARG A 143 -12.09 -13.62 32.70
C ARG A 143 -12.90 -12.85 33.75
N ARG A 144 -13.74 -11.90 33.33
CA ARG A 144 -14.62 -11.13 34.24
C ARG A 144 -16.02 -11.73 34.27
#